data_AF-A0A7K6UHC7-F1
#
_entry.id   AF-A0A7K6UHC7-F1
#
_cell.length_a   1.000
_cell.length_b   1.000
_cell.length_c   1.000
_cell.angle_alpha   90.00
_cell.angle_beta   90.00
_cell.angle_gamma   90.00
#
_symmetry.space_group_name_H-M   'P 1'
#
loop_
_entity.id
_entity.type
_entity.pdbx_description
1 polymer ?
#
loop_
_entity_poly.entity_id
_entity_poly.type
_entity_poly.pdbx_seq_one_letter_code
_entity_poly.pdbx_strand_id
1 'polypeptide(L)'
;RVFSLDIQGRDCGDEVAQWITTFLKSEPYRLVHFEPSMVPRKSKDIMTLFRTTDTVAYPDCSPVLIISEASLEDLNTRLEKKVKIENFRPNILVTDCSPFEEDAWEDIVIGDVEMKGTVCCGRCILTTVNPDTGVLDRKEPLETLK
;
A
#
# COMPACT_ATOMS: atom_id res chain seq x y z
N ARG A 1 2.53 16.42 5.87
CA ARG A 1 1.77 15.51 6.77
C ARG A 1 1.30 14.31 5.99
N VAL A 2 1.47 13.12 6.53
CA VAL A 2 0.98 11.85 5.98
C VAL A 2 0.19 11.17 7.10
N PHE A 3 -1.08 10.86 6.85
CA PHE A 3 -2.05 10.38 7.87
C PHE A 3 -1.97 11.17 9.19
N SER A 4 -2.06 12.49 9.09
CA SER A 4 -1.99 13.43 10.23
C SER A 4 -0.67 13.48 11.02
N LEU A 5 0.33 12.67 10.67
CA LEU A 5 1.67 12.73 11.26
C LEU A 5 2.59 13.63 10.43
N ASP A 6 3.41 14.42 11.12
CA ASP A 6 4.44 15.22 10.48
C ASP A 6 5.61 14.34 10.00
N ILE A 7 6.09 14.63 8.79
CA ILE A 7 7.24 13.96 8.18
C ILE A 7 7.87 14.92 7.17
N GLN A 8 9.20 14.86 7.08
CA GLN A 8 9.99 15.68 6.16
C GLN A 8 10.05 15.06 4.76
N GLY A 9 10.45 15.89 3.80
CA GLY A 9 10.80 15.45 2.45
C GLY A 9 11.64 16.51 1.76
N ARG A 10 12.66 16.07 1.03
CA ARG A 10 13.49 16.90 0.15
C ARG A 10 12.66 17.25 -1.07
N ASP A 11 12.50 18.53 -1.36
CA ASP A 11 11.80 18.97 -2.55
C ASP A 11 12.56 18.56 -3.83
N CYS A 12 11.85 18.00 -4.81
CA CYS A 12 12.43 17.47 -6.05
C CYS A 12 12.57 18.52 -7.18
N GLY A 13 12.31 19.80 -6.90
CA GLY A 13 12.50 20.91 -7.83
C GLY A 13 11.25 21.33 -8.61
N ASP A 14 11.34 22.51 -9.23
CA ASP A 14 10.23 23.19 -9.88
C ASP A 14 9.76 22.49 -11.16
N GLU A 15 10.68 21.89 -11.91
CA GLU A 15 10.35 21.15 -13.13
C GLU A 15 9.42 19.97 -12.84
N VAL A 16 9.73 19.19 -11.80
CA VAL A 16 8.91 18.03 -11.39
C VAL A 16 7.56 18.49 -10.84
N ALA A 17 7.56 19.55 -10.04
CA ALA A 17 6.33 20.15 -9.51
C ALA A 17 5.40 20.62 -10.62
N GLN A 18 5.95 21.32 -11.63
CA GLN A 18 5.20 21.81 -12.77
C GLN A 18 4.65 20.66 -13.61
N TRP A 19 5.44 19.61 -13.83
CA TRP A 19 5.01 18.44 -14.59
C TRP A 19 3.81 17.75 -13.95
N ILE A 20 3.87 17.45 -12.64
CA ILE A 20 2.77 16.77 -11.91
C ILE A 20 1.51 17.64 -11.91
N THR A 21 1.65 18.92 -11.58
CA THR A 21 0.53 19.87 -11.53
C THR A 21 -0.16 19.98 -12.89
N THR A 22 0.62 20.03 -13.97
CA THR A 22 0.11 20.10 -15.34
C THR A 22 -0.63 18.82 -15.73
N PHE A 23 -0.05 17.66 -15.45
CA PHE A 23 -0.65 16.37 -15.77
C PHE A 23 -1.99 16.16 -15.05
N LEU A 24 -2.04 16.48 -13.75
CA LEU A 24 -3.23 16.32 -12.91
C LEU A 24 -4.27 17.43 -13.11
N LYS A 25 -3.92 18.53 -13.80
CA LYS A 25 -4.78 19.71 -13.98
C LYS A 25 -5.38 20.20 -12.64
N SER A 26 -4.52 20.28 -11.63
CA SER A 26 -4.90 20.52 -10.24
C SER A 26 -4.31 21.83 -9.70
N GLU A 27 -4.57 22.10 -8.42
CA GLU A 27 -3.78 23.04 -7.63
C GLU A 27 -2.29 22.64 -7.60
N PRO A 28 -1.37 23.58 -7.27
CA PRO A 28 0.06 23.33 -7.28
C PRO A 28 0.47 22.18 -6.33
N TYR A 29 1.18 21.19 -6.88
CA TYR A 29 1.79 20.11 -6.11
C TYR A 29 3.31 20.16 -6.16
N ARG A 30 3.92 19.66 -5.09
CA ARG A 30 5.37 19.40 -4.99
C ARG A 30 5.59 17.90 -4.85
N LEU A 31 6.57 17.37 -5.57
CA LEU A 31 7.11 16.04 -5.27
C LEU A 31 8.20 16.20 -4.23
N VAL A 32 8.17 15.33 -3.22
CA VAL A 32 9.22 15.26 -2.20
C VAL A 32 9.78 13.84 -2.09
N HIS A 33 11.06 13.75 -1.74
CA HIS A 33 11.79 12.50 -1.52
C HIS A 33 12.27 12.39 -0.08
N PHE A 34 12.13 11.21 0.53
CA PHE A 34 12.61 10.95 1.89
C PHE A 34 14.11 10.65 1.87
N GLU A 35 14.90 11.32 2.69
CA GLU A 35 16.34 11.04 2.83
C GLU A 35 16.62 10.24 4.10
N PRO A 36 17.61 9.32 4.11
CA PRO A 36 17.96 8.53 5.29
C PRO A 36 18.37 9.35 6.52
N SER A 37 18.76 10.60 6.35
CA SER A 37 19.08 11.54 7.44
C SER A 37 17.84 12.14 8.12
N MET A 38 16.65 12.00 7.53
CA MET A 38 15.38 12.49 8.06
C MET A 38 14.79 11.52 9.09
N VAL A 39 13.92 12.05 9.95
CA VAL A 39 13.21 11.22 10.94
C VAL A 39 12.04 10.50 10.25
N PRO A 40 12.01 9.15 10.23
CA PRO A 40 10.89 8.42 9.66
C PRO A 40 9.67 8.45 10.59
N ARG A 41 8.50 8.15 10.03
CA ARG A 41 7.30 7.84 10.82
C ARG A 41 7.47 6.47 11.48
N LYS A 42 6.89 6.30 12.66
CA LYS A 42 6.85 5.00 13.35
C LYS A 42 5.51 4.34 13.08
N SER A 43 5.53 3.07 12.65
CA SER A 43 4.31 2.29 12.43
C SER A 43 3.46 2.17 13.70
N LYS A 44 4.13 2.13 14.87
CA LYS A 44 3.48 2.06 16.18
C LYS A 44 2.61 3.29 16.53
N ASP A 45 2.95 4.47 16.01
CA ASP A 45 2.16 5.69 16.22
C ASP A 45 0.85 5.68 15.40
N ILE A 46 0.70 4.71 14.50
CA ILE A 46 -0.46 4.52 13.62
C ILE A 46 -1.29 3.33 14.12
N MET A 47 -0.64 2.21 14.43
CA MET A 47 -1.27 1.01 15.01
C MET A 47 -0.36 0.40 16.08
N THR A 48 -0.92 0.14 17.26
CA THR A 48 -0.16 -0.29 18.45
C THR A 48 0.46 -1.68 18.36
N LEU A 49 0.03 -2.50 17.39
CA LEU A 49 0.53 -3.86 17.14
C LEU A 49 1.98 -3.89 16.60
N PHE A 50 2.45 -2.79 15.98
CA PHE A 50 3.81 -2.71 15.47
C PHE A 50 4.85 -2.50 16.58
N ARG A 51 6.09 -2.91 16.32
CA ARG A 51 7.23 -2.69 17.21
C ARG A 51 7.64 -1.22 17.19
N THR A 52 8.33 -0.78 18.25
CA THR A 52 8.87 0.59 18.33
C THR A 52 9.98 0.87 17.31
N THR A 53 10.57 -0.19 16.76
CA THR A 53 11.61 -0.16 15.73
C THR A 53 11.06 -0.12 14.31
N ASP A 54 9.76 -0.39 14.14
CA ASP A 54 9.15 -0.45 12.81
C ASP A 54 8.89 0.97 12.32
N THR A 55 9.54 1.32 11.21
CA THR A 55 9.53 2.66 10.65
C THR A 55 9.16 2.65 9.18
N VAL A 56 8.45 3.69 8.75
CA VAL A 56 8.06 3.91 7.36
C VAL A 56 8.31 5.37 6.99
N ALA A 57 8.55 5.63 5.72
CA ALA A 57 8.53 6.99 5.18
C ALA A 57 7.07 7.40 4.91
N TYR A 58 6.65 7.32 3.65
CA TYR A 58 5.31 7.66 3.18
C TYR A 58 4.27 6.52 3.09
N PRO A 59 4.60 5.21 3.25
CA PRO A 59 3.57 4.17 3.36
C PRO A 59 2.55 4.41 4.48
N ASP A 60 1.36 3.83 4.31
CA ASP A 60 0.21 4.00 5.20
C ASP A 60 0.51 3.61 6.64
N CYS A 61 0.97 2.37 6.86
CA CYS A 61 1.30 1.87 8.20
C CYS A 61 2.45 0.85 8.22
N SER A 62 2.45 -0.13 7.31
CA SER A 62 3.41 -1.24 7.31
C SER A 62 4.57 -1.00 6.33
N PRO A 63 5.80 -1.49 6.64
CA PRO A 63 6.91 -1.46 5.68
C PRO A 63 6.72 -2.41 4.50
N VAL A 64 5.98 -3.51 4.69
CA VAL A 64 5.73 -4.54 3.67
C VAL A 64 4.26 -4.97 3.71
N LEU A 65 3.67 -5.14 2.53
CA LEU A 65 2.38 -5.80 2.31
C LEU A 65 2.58 -7.05 1.46
N ILE A 66 2.06 -8.18 1.95
CA ILE A 66 2.07 -9.48 1.28
C ILE A 66 0.63 -9.85 0.93
N ILE A 67 0.41 -10.40 -0.26
CA ILE A 67 -0.87 -10.95 -0.73
C ILE A 67 -0.55 -12.24 -1.50
N SER A 68 -1.43 -13.24 -1.44
CA SER A 68 -1.32 -14.42 -2.29
C SER A 68 -2.09 -14.28 -3.61
N GLU A 69 -1.60 -14.94 -4.65
CA GLU A 69 -2.31 -15.06 -5.94
C GLU A 69 -3.66 -15.75 -5.75
N ALA A 70 -3.70 -16.80 -4.93
CA ALA A 70 -4.92 -17.54 -4.61
C ALA A 70 -6.01 -16.65 -3.97
N SER A 71 -5.65 -15.71 -3.08
CA SER A 71 -6.59 -14.73 -2.53
C SER A 71 -7.17 -13.79 -3.59
N LEU A 72 -6.35 -13.35 -4.54
CA LEU A 72 -6.80 -12.51 -5.65
C LEU A 72 -7.73 -13.29 -6.59
N GLU A 73 -7.40 -14.54 -6.89
CA GLU A 73 -8.21 -15.41 -7.73
C GLU A 73 -9.57 -15.69 -7.09
N ASP A 74 -9.61 -16.02 -5.80
CA ASP A 74 -10.86 -16.22 -5.05
C ASP A 74 -11.76 -14.98 -5.14
N LEU A 75 -11.22 -13.79 -4.88
CA LEU A 75 -11.98 -12.54 -5.01
C LEU A 75 -12.52 -12.37 -6.44
N ASN A 76 -11.70 -12.66 -7.45
CA ASN A 76 -12.09 -12.55 -8.84
C ASN A 76 -13.16 -13.57 -9.27
N THR A 77 -13.39 -14.65 -8.52
CA THR A 77 -14.54 -15.55 -8.76
C THR A 77 -15.88 -14.93 -8.33
N ARG A 78 -15.83 -13.92 -7.46
CA ARG A 78 -17.00 -13.25 -6.87
C ARG A 78 -17.33 -11.91 -7.53
N LEU A 79 -16.50 -11.45 -8.46
CA LEU A 79 -16.64 -10.15 -9.13
C LEU A 79 -17.12 -10.30 -10.57
N GLU A 80 -18.07 -9.46 -10.98
CA GLU A 80 -18.44 -9.31 -12.40
C GLU A 80 -17.27 -8.76 -13.21
N LYS A 81 -16.61 -7.72 -12.68
CA LYS A 81 -15.41 -7.12 -13.26
C LYS A 81 -14.20 -7.50 -12.44
N LYS A 82 -13.36 -8.37 -13.01
CA LYS A 82 -12.12 -8.80 -12.39
C LYS A 82 -11.17 -7.63 -12.12
N VAL A 83 -10.51 -7.69 -10.98
CA VAL A 83 -9.46 -6.76 -10.55
C VAL A 83 -8.09 -7.41 -10.70
N LYS A 84 -7.06 -6.57 -10.76
CA LYS A 84 -5.67 -7.02 -10.84
C LYS A 84 -4.96 -6.81 -9.50
N ILE A 85 -3.78 -7.40 -9.34
CA ILE A 85 -3.03 -7.28 -8.08
C ILE A 85 -2.64 -5.82 -7.78
N GLU A 86 -2.48 -4.98 -8.81
CA GLU A 86 -2.15 -3.56 -8.70
C GLU A 86 -3.23 -2.74 -8.00
N ASN A 87 -4.48 -3.21 -7.98
CA ASN A 87 -5.55 -2.63 -7.18
C ASN A 87 -5.23 -2.68 -5.68
N PHE A 88 -4.46 -3.68 -5.23
CA PHE A 88 -4.15 -3.92 -3.81
C PHE A 88 -2.75 -3.49 -3.39
N ARG A 89 -1.87 -3.18 -4.37
CA ARG A 89 -0.54 -2.60 -4.18
C ARG A 89 0.36 -3.38 -3.20
N PRO A 90 0.42 -4.73 -3.25
CA PRO A 90 1.36 -5.47 -2.41
C PRO A 90 2.80 -5.20 -2.84
N ASN A 91 3.74 -5.41 -1.93
CA ASN A 91 5.16 -5.46 -2.22
C ASN A 91 5.58 -6.86 -2.68
N ILE A 92 4.96 -7.90 -2.11
CA ILE A 92 5.27 -9.30 -2.39
C ILE A 92 3.96 -10.01 -2.75
N LEU A 93 3.96 -10.66 -3.91
CA LEU A 93 2.90 -11.59 -4.34
C LEU A 93 3.42 -13.01 -4.18
N VAL A 94 2.67 -13.86 -3.49
CA VAL A 94 3.05 -15.27 -3.23
C VAL A 94 2.14 -16.20 -4.01
N THR A 95 2.71 -17.23 -4.65
CA THR A 95 1.99 -18.28 -5.37
C THR A 95 2.00 -19.59 -4.57
N ASP A 96 1.29 -20.61 -5.08
CA ASP A 96 1.33 -21.98 -4.54
C ASP A 96 0.89 -22.13 -3.08
N CYS A 97 -0.14 -21.37 -2.67
CA CYS A 97 -0.81 -21.53 -1.38
C CYS A 97 -2.34 -21.50 -1.53
N SER A 98 -3.05 -21.79 -0.44
CA SER A 98 -4.51 -21.70 -0.40
C SER A 98 -4.96 -20.22 -0.38
N PRO A 99 -6.19 -19.90 -0.82
CA PRO A 99 -6.73 -18.56 -0.65
C PRO A 99 -6.71 -18.14 0.82
N PHE A 100 -6.24 -16.92 1.08
CA PHE A 100 -6.11 -16.28 2.40
C PHE A 100 -5.15 -16.96 3.37
N GLU A 101 -4.32 -17.90 2.89
CA GLU A 101 -3.33 -18.56 3.74
C GLU A 101 -2.30 -17.56 4.31
N GLU A 102 -2.06 -16.45 3.61
CA GLU A 102 -1.18 -15.38 4.07
C GLU A 102 -1.62 -14.71 5.38
N ASP A 103 -2.90 -14.79 5.74
CA ASP A 103 -3.42 -14.22 6.99
C ASP A 103 -2.92 -14.99 8.23
N ALA A 104 -2.49 -16.24 8.05
CA ALA A 104 -2.00 -17.10 9.12
C ALA A 104 -0.47 -17.14 9.23
N TRP A 105 0.26 -16.51 8.31
CA TRP A 105 1.72 -16.54 8.32
C TRP A 105 2.30 -15.60 9.37
N GLU A 106 2.70 -16.16 10.52
CA GLU A 106 3.33 -15.39 11.59
C GLU A 106 4.82 -15.14 11.37
N ASP A 107 5.58 -16.18 11.03
CA ASP A 107 7.02 -16.10 10.77
C ASP A 107 7.29 -16.46 9.31
N ILE A 108 7.86 -15.53 8.55
CA ILE A 108 8.01 -15.61 7.10
C ILE A 108 9.50 -15.51 6.77
N VAL A 109 10.02 -16.48 6.02
CA VAL A 109 11.43 -16.51 5.59
C VAL A 109 11.50 -16.56 4.07
N ILE A 110 12.20 -15.60 3.47
CA ILE A 110 12.45 -15.54 2.03
C ILE A 110 13.96 -15.37 1.81
N GLY A 111 14.64 -16.44 1.41
CA GLY A 111 16.10 -16.48 1.39
C GLY A 111 16.65 -16.30 2.81
N ASP A 112 17.49 -15.28 3.00
CA ASP A 112 18.08 -14.92 4.31
C ASP A 112 17.28 -13.82 5.05
N VAL A 113 16.12 -13.43 4.52
CA VAL A 113 15.29 -12.36 5.11
C VAL A 113 14.19 -12.98 5.96
N GLU A 114 14.15 -12.59 7.23
CA GLU A 114 13.09 -12.93 8.18
C GLU A 114 12.10 -11.77 8.32
N MET A 115 10.81 -12.06 8.27
CA MET A 115 9.72 -11.12 8.44
C MET A 115 8.68 -11.70 9.40
N LYS A 116 7.88 -10.81 10.00
CA LYS A 116 6.81 -11.20 10.93
C LYS A 116 5.45 -10.69 10.47
N GLY A 117 4.49 -11.59 10.31
CA GLY A 117 3.08 -11.26 10.16
C GLY A 117 2.62 -10.45 11.38
N THR A 118 2.05 -9.27 11.13
CA THR A 118 1.70 -8.32 12.21
C THR A 118 0.21 -8.03 12.26
N VAL A 119 -0.39 -7.65 11.12
CA VAL A 119 -1.82 -7.31 11.05
C VAL A 119 -2.32 -7.42 9.61
N CYS A 120 -3.54 -7.90 9.43
CA CYS A 120 -4.20 -7.92 8.12
C CYS A 120 -4.46 -6.50 7.60
N CYS A 121 -4.36 -6.31 6.28
CA CYS A 121 -4.56 -5.01 5.65
C CYS A 121 -6.06 -4.72 5.43
N GLY A 122 -6.61 -3.80 6.23
CA GLY A 122 -7.94 -3.24 5.97
C GLY A 122 -7.96 -2.50 4.63
N ARG A 123 -8.86 -2.91 3.72
CA ARG A 123 -8.95 -2.34 2.38
C ARG A 123 -9.78 -1.05 2.39
N CYS A 124 -9.37 -0.08 1.58
CA CYS A 124 -10.02 1.23 1.46
C CYS A 124 -10.45 1.48 0.01
N ILE A 125 -11.11 2.61 -0.24
CA ILE A 125 -11.60 3.00 -1.56
C ILE A 125 -10.50 3.07 -2.65
N LEU A 126 -9.21 3.10 -2.29
CA LEU A 126 -8.16 3.10 -3.30
C LEU A 126 -8.10 1.80 -4.10
N THR A 127 -8.64 0.69 -3.59
CA THR A 127 -8.72 -0.57 -4.35
C THR A 127 -9.64 -0.48 -5.55
N THR A 128 -10.54 0.50 -5.59
CA THR A 128 -11.56 0.66 -6.63
C THR A 128 -11.10 1.56 -7.79
N VAL A 129 -9.88 2.11 -7.71
CA VAL A 129 -9.27 2.86 -8.82
C VAL A 129 -8.74 1.87 -9.86
N ASN A 130 -9.21 2.01 -11.10
CA ASN A 130 -8.65 1.23 -12.21
C ASN A 130 -7.21 1.68 -12.50
N PRO A 131 -6.20 0.79 -12.37
CA PRO A 131 -4.80 1.16 -12.58
C PRO A 131 -4.48 1.61 -14.01
N ASP A 132 -5.21 1.11 -15.00
CA ASP A 132 -4.95 1.42 -16.41
C ASP A 132 -5.56 2.78 -16.82
N THR A 133 -6.64 3.22 -16.17
CA THR A 133 -7.40 4.41 -16.57
C THR A 133 -7.40 5.54 -15.54
N GLY A 134 -7.02 5.27 -14.30
CA GLY A 134 -7.11 6.22 -13.19
C GLY A 134 -8.55 6.53 -12.75
N VAL A 135 -9.55 5.84 -13.28
CA VAL A 135 -10.96 6.07 -12.97
C VAL A 135 -11.36 5.30 -11.71
N LEU A 136 -11.97 6.00 -10.76
CA LEU A 136 -12.46 5.44 -9.50
C LEU A 136 -13.87 4.85 -9.69
N ASP A 137 -13.99 3.54 -9.50
CA ASP A 137 -15.27 2.87 -9.25
C ASP A 137 -15.68 3.17 -7.80
N ARG A 138 -16.91 3.57 -7.49
CA ARG A 138 -17.26 3.93 -6.09
C ARG A 138 -17.70 2.73 -5.26
N LYS A 139 -17.68 1.52 -5.83
CA LYS A 139 -18.22 0.31 -5.23
C LYS A 139 -17.22 -0.84 -5.22
N GLU A 140 -16.86 -1.34 -6.40
CA GLU A 140 -16.08 -2.58 -6.51
C GLU A 140 -14.57 -2.33 -6.61
N PRO A 141 -13.73 -3.20 -6.01
CA PRO A 141 -14.06 -4.47 -5.35
C PRO A 141 -14.43 -4.33 -3.86
N LEU A 142 -14.61 -3.11 -3.34
CA LEU A 142 -14.72 -2.87 -1.91
C LEU A 142 -16.06 -3.30 -1.31
N GLU A 143 -17.15 -3.29 -2.07
CA GLU A 143 -18.44 -3.86 -1.62
C GLU A 143 -18.35 -5.38 -1.47
N THR A 144 -17.73 -6.09 -2.43
CA THR A 144 -17.53 -7.55 -2.36
C THR A 144 -16.57 -8.00 -1.24
N LEU A 145 -15.66 -7.11 -0.81
CA LEU A 145 -14.71 -7.38 0.28
C LEU A 145 -15.28 -7.18 1.70
N LYS A 146 -16.46 -6.56 1.83
CA LYS A 146 -17.12 -6.32 3.13
C LYS A 146 -18.04 -7.48 3.50
#